data_AF-A0A521ZQ30-F1
#
_entry.id   AF-A0A521ZQ30-F1
#
_cell.length_a   1.000
_cell.length_b   1.000
_cell.length_c   1.000
_cell.angle_alpha   90.00
_cell.angle_beta   90.00
_cell.angle_gamma   90.00
#
_symmetry.space_group_name_H-M   'P 1'
#
loop_
_entity.id
_entity.type
_entity.pdbx_description
1 polymer ?
#
loop_
_entity_poly.entity_id
_entity_poly.type
_entity_poly.pdbx_seq_one_letter_code
_entity_poly.pdbx_strand_id
1 'polypeptide(L)' 'VCHNPHGSINRKLLVEGDPNLCLKCHAQQQGISAPSRAGIFIGKVDHSAFLRMGTCWSAGCHTAVHGSNVDPKMRF' A
#
# COMPACT_ATOMS: atom_id res chain seq x y z
N VAL A 1 -0.79 -7.39 -12.12
CA VAL A 1 -1.04 -6.31 -13.11
C VAL A 1 -1.71 -5.15 -12.39
N CYS A 2 -1.18 -3.92 -12.52
CA CYS A 2 -1.70 -2.73 -11.85
C CYS A 2 -2.48 -1.79 -12.79
N HIS A 3 -2.16 -1.80 -14.09
CA HIS A 3 -2.75 -0.89 -15.09
C HIS A 3 -3.59 -1.63 -16.12
N ASN A 4 -4.64 -0.98 -16.63
CA ASN A 4 -5.38 -1.39 -17.80
C ASN A 4 -5.05 -0.48 -19.00
N PRO A 5 -4.35 -0.98 -20.04
CA PRO A 5 -3.95 -0.17 -21.18
C PRO A 5 -5.13 0.36 -22.01
N HIS A 6 -6.31 -0.28 -21.92
CA HIS A 6 -7.49 0.12 -22.70
C HIS A 6 -8.38 1.16 -22.02
N GLY A 7 -8.05 1.56 -20.79
CA GLY A 7 -8.84 2.54 -20.03
C GLY A 7 -9.22 2.07 -18.63
N SER A 8 -9.39 3.03 -17.73
CA SER A 8 -9.96 2.79 -16.39
C SER A 8 -10.65 4.05 -15.88
N ILE A 9 -11.66 3.85 -15.04
CA ILE A 9 -12.28 4.93 -14.25
C ILE A 9 -11.33 5.47 -13.18
N ASN A 10 -10.34 4.67 -12.76
CA ASN A 10 -9.37 5.08 -11.75
C ASN A 10 -8.27 5.92 -12.39
N ARG A 11 -7.78 6.91 -11.64
CA ARG A 11 -6.62 7.73 -12.05
C ARG A 11 -5.44 6.84 -12.44
N LYS A 12 -4.64 7.30 -13.40
CA LYS A 12 -3.46 6.59 -13.92
C LYS A 12 -3.77 5.21 -14.52
N LEU A 13 -4.97 5.01 -15.06
CA LEU A 13 -5.37 3.75 -15.69
C LEU A 13 -5.31 2.53 -14.75
N LEU A 14 -5.45 2.74 -13.43
CA LEU A 14 -5.31 1.65 -12.46
C LEU A 14 -6.50 0.70 -12.50
N VAL A 15 -6.26 -0.60 -12.36
CA VAL A 15 -7.35 -1.59 -12.33
C VAL A 15 -8.25 -1.43 -11.10
N GLU A 16 -7.71 -0.86 -10.01
CA GLU A 16 -8.43 -0.49 -8.79
C GLU A 16 -7.84 0.78 -8.16
N GLY A 17 -8.61 1.41 -7.27
CA GLY A 17 -8.15 2.55 -6.47
C GLY A 17 -7.09 2.14 -5.42
N ASP A 18 -6.33 3.14 -4.94
CA ASP A 18 -5.11 2.97 -4.15
C ASP A 18 -5.17 1.92 -3.03
N PRO A 19 -5.95 2.06 -1.93
CA PRO A 19 -5.77 1.11 -0.85
C PRO A 19 -6.11 -0.32 -1.33
N ASN A 20 -7.13 -0.48 -2.17
CA ASN A 20 -7.55 -1.79 -2.66
C ASN A 20 -6.50 -2.43 -3.58
N LEU A 21 -5.91 -1.66 -4.49
CA LEU A 21 -4.89 -2.16 -5.40
C LEU A 21 -3.66 -2.70 -4.65
N CYS A 22 -3.16 -1.93 -3.67
CA CYS A 22 -2.01 -2.33 -2.88
C CYS A 22 -2.33 -3.55 -2.01
N LEU A 23 -3.51 -3.56 -1.38
CA LEU A 23 -3.92 -4.63 -0.49
C LEU A 23 -4.13 -5.97 -1.21
N LYS A 24 -4.34 -6.00 -2.54
CA LYS A 24 -4.36 -7.27 -3.29
C LYS A 24 -3.14 -8.16 -3.05
N CYS A 25 -1.98 -7.55 -2.82
CA CYS A 25 -0.74 -8.27 -2.55
C CYS A 25 -0.21 -8.01 -1.13
N HIS A 26 -0.56 -6.87 -0.53
CA HIS A 26 -0.10 -6.46 0.79
C HIS A 26 -1.13 -6.68 1.92
N ALA A 27 -2.17 -7.49 1.73
CA ALA A 27 -3.19 -7.80 2.75
C ALA A 27 -2.68 -8.69 3.90
N GLN A 28 -1.48 -8.43 4.42
CA GLN A 28 -0.95 -9.23 5.51
C GLN A 28 -1.83 -9.09 6.75
N GLN A 29 -2.37 -10.23 7.16
CA GLN A 29 -3.38 -10.36 8.19
C GLN A 29 -2.87 -9.76 9.50
N GLN A 30 -3.77 -9.06 10.21
CA GLN A 30 -3.53 -8.46 11.52
C GLN A 30 -2.68 -9.38 12.38
N GLY A 31 -1.45 -8.95 12.69
CA GLY A 31 -0.60 -9.69 13.61
C GLY A 31 -1.37 -9.86 14.91
N ILE A 32 -1.65 -11.11 15.27
CA ILE A 32 -2.24 -11.49 16.57
C ILE A 32 -1.15 -11.34 17.65
N SER A 33 -0.46 -10.20 17.67
CA SER A 33 0.56 -9.86 18.65
C SER A 33 -0.12 -9.08 19.76
N ALA A 34 -0.82 -9.85 20.60
CA ALA A 34 -1.60 -9.47 21.76
C ALA A 34 -3.10 -9.17 21.50
N PRO A 35 -4.02 -9.78 22.28
CA PRO A 35 -5.48 -9.64 22.13
C PRO A 35 -6.04 -8.22 22.37
N SER A 36 -5.18 -7.21 22.58
CA SER A 36 -5.55 -5.84 22.94
C SER A 36 -5.07 -4.75 21.96
N ARG A 37 -4.40 -5.10 20.85
CA ARG A 37 -4.09 -4.14 19.77
C ARG A 37 -4.38 -4.75 18.40
N ALA A 38 -5.59 -4.53 17.91
CA ALA A 38 -5.91 -4.73 16.49
C ALA A 38 -5.13 -3.68 15.68
N GLY A 39 -3.94 -4.06 15.22
CA GLY A 39 -3.07 -3.24 14.38
C GLY A 39 -3.08 -3.73 12.94
N ILE A 40 -2.98 -2.79 11.99
CA ILE A 40 -2.80 -3.10 10.58
C ILE A 40 -1.30 -3.15 10.33
N PHE A 41 -0.74 -4.35 10.17
CA PHE A 41 0.68 -4.55 9.93
C PHE A 41 0.93 -4.92 8.47
N ILE A 42 1.81 -4.17 7.81
CA ILE A 42 2.30 -4.49 6.46
C ILE A 42 3.79 -4.81 6.59
N GLY A 43 4.15 -6.07 6.39
CA GLY A 43 5.48 -6.57 6.74
C GLY A 43 5.72 -6.49 8.26
N LYS A 44 6.81 -5.85 8.67
CA LYS A 44 7.19 -5.64 10.09
C LYS A 44 6.84 -4.24 10.61
N VAL A 45 6.01 -3.48 9.89
CA VAL A 45 5.69 -2.08 10.19
C VAL A 45 4.19 -1.91 10.48
N ASP A 46 3.86 -1.25 11.59
CA ASP A 46 2.48 -0.88 11.96
C ASP A 46 2.00 0.33 11.15
N HIS A 47 0.93 0.15 10.38
CA HIS A 47 0.30 1.13 9.52
C HIS A 47 -0.99 1.72 10.09
N SER A 48 -1.39 1.35 11.31
CA SER A 48 -2.67 1.76 11.92
C SER A 48 -2.82 3.27 12.05
N ALA A 49 -1.72 3.97 12.36
CA ALA A 49 -1.70 5.43 12.42
C ALA A 49 -1.50 6.07 11.03
N PHE A 50 -0.66 5.48 10.17
CA PHE A 50 -0.32 6.02 8.86
C PHE A 50 -1.50 5.99 7.89
N LEU A 51 -2.35 4.95 7.95
CA LEU A 51 -3.54 4.86 7.12
C LEU A 51 -4.59 5.94 7.42
N ARG A 52 -4.50 6.60 8.60
CA ARG A 52 -5.33 7.78 8.92
C ARG A 52 -4.86 9.04 8.21
N MET A 53 -3.59 9.11 7.80
CA MET A 53 -2.99 10.26 7.10
C MET A 53 -3.21 10.19 5.58
N GLY A 54 -3.51 9.01 5.04
CA GLY A 54 -3.80 8.81 3.63
C GLY A 54 -3.53 7.38 3.20
N THR A 55 -3.81 7.08 1.93
CA THR A 55 -3.59 5.75 1.37
C THR A 55 -2.18 5.62 0.79
N CYS A 56 -1.54 4.47 1.01
CA CYS A 56 -0.18 4.05 0.63
C CYS A 56 0.70 5.08 -0.14
N TRP A 57 0.42 5.30 -1.43
CA TRP A 57 1.20 6.24 -2.24
C TRP A 57 0.62 7.66 -2.24
N SER A 58 -0.72 7.77 -2.14
CA SER A 58 -1.43 9.05 -2.06
C SER A 58 -1.12 9.83 -0.78
N ALA A 59 -0.67 9.14 0.28
CA ALA A 59 -0.16 9.72 1.53
C ALA A 59 1.27 10.27 1.42
N GLY A 60 1.96 10.05 0.29
CA GLY A 60 3.35 10.49 0.10
C GLY A 60 4.40 9.58 0.76
N CYS A 61 4.02 8.44 1.34
CA CYS A 61 4.99 7.48 1.90
C CYS A 61 5.56 6.54 0.82
N HIS A 62 4.69 5.96 -0.02
CA HIS A 62 5.12 5.03 -1.07
C HIS A 62 5.22 5.72 -2.44
N THR A 63 6.08 6.72 -2.58
CA THR A 63 6.15 7.55 -3.80
C THR A 63 6.79 6.84 -5.01
N ALA A 64 7.68 5.88 -4.75
CA ALA A 64 8.35 5.08 -5.77
C ALA A 64 7.68 3.71 -5.98
N VAL A 65 6.43 3.71 -6.45
CA VAL A 65 5.63 2.47 -6.66
C VAL A 65 6.16 1.54 -7.76
N HIS A 66 7.08 2.02 -8.61
CA HIS A 66 7.78 1.22 -9.62
C HIS A 66 9.22 0.88 -9.22
N GLY A 67 9.57 1.12 -7.95
CA GLY A 67 10.90 0.91 -7.43
C GLY A 67 11.78 2.17 -7.42
N SER A 68 12.79 2.15 -6.56
CA SER A 68 13.75 3.24 -6.34
C SER A 68 15.18 2.71 -6.35
N ASN A 69 16.09 3.42 -7.02
CA ASN A 69 17.52 3.15 -6.95
C ASN A 69 18.23 3.87 -5.79
N VAL A 70 17.54 4.79 -5.12
CA VAL A 70 18.14 5.66 -4.09
C VAL A 70 17.59 5.42 -2.68
N ASP A 71 16.38 4.87 -2.57
CA ASP A 71 15.77 4.50 -1.29
C ASP A 71 15.74 2.97 -1.15
N PRO A 72 16.55 2.38 -0.24
CA PRO A 72 16.55 0.95 0.02
C PRO A 72 15.18 0.36 0.40
N LYS A 73 14.30 1.14 1.03
CA LYS A 73 12.96 0.66 1.47
C LYS A 73 11.95 0.58 0.33
N MET A 74 12.24 1.26 -0.78
CA MET A 74 11.42 1.29 -1.99
C MET A 74 12.15 0.61 -3.16
N ARG A 75 13.17 -0.21 -2.88
CA ARG A 75 13.78 -1.08 -3.89
C ARG A 75 12.78 -2.18 -4.27
N PHE A 76 12.76 -2.49 -5.57
CA PHE A 76 11.94 -3.53 -6.17
C PHE A 76 12.37 -4.93 -5.69
#